data_AF-Q2VKT9-F1
#
_entry.id   AF-Q2VKT9-F1
#
_cell.length_a   1.000
_cell.length_b   1.000
_cell.length_c   1.000
_cell.angle_alpha   90.00
_cell.angle_beta   90.00
_cell.angle_gamma   90.00
#
_symmetry.space_group_name_H-M   'P 1'
#
loop_
_entity.id
_entity.type
_entity.pdbx_description
1 polymer ?
#
loop_
_entity_poly.entity_id
_entity_poly.type
_entity_poly.pdbx_seq_one_letter_code
_entity_poly.pdbx_strand_id
1 'polypeptide(L)'
;LTLDKILECVQAGTESGSALANLAIPELKNTAACLNFIPDPATNLGPQQLVDLIYDFVQRLFQKQKCLLASIGRIHGAVLPALQGLNDKKCFPRYG
;
A
#
# COMPACT_ATOMS: atom_id res chain seq x y z
N LEU A 1 17.08 15.55 17.59
CA LEU A 1 17.55 14.69 16.48
C LEU A 1 18.81 15.35 15.91
N THR A 2 19.92 14.64 15.74
CA THR A 2 21.06 15.16 14.98
C THR A 2 20.79 15.07 13.47
N LEU A 3 21.52 15.83 12.65
CA LEU A 3 21.39 15.79 11.19
C LEU A 3 21.61 14.37 10.65
N ASP A 4 22.60 13.65 11.19
CA ASP A 4 22.87 12.24 10.83
C ASP A 4 21.69 11.32 11.15
N LYS A 5 21.01 11.53 12.29
CA LYS A 5 19.81 10.76 12.66
C LYS A 5 18.63 11.05 11.75
N ILE A 6 18.49 12.29 11.27
CA ILE A 6 17.49 12.64 10.27
C ILE A 6 17.78 11.89 8.97
N LEU A 7 19.03 11.90 8.52
CA LEU A 7 19.46 11.24 7.28
C LEU A 7 19.23 9.73 7.33
N GLU A 8 19.61 9.08 8.44
CA GLU A 8 19.38 7.65 8.67
C GLU A 8 17.88 7.28 8.60
N CYS A 9 17.01 8.14 9.11
CA CYS A 9 15.58 7.93 9.10
C CYS A 9 14.95 8.13 7.72
N VAL A 10 15.43 9.14 6.97
CA VAL A 10 15.04 9.33 5.57
C VAL A 10 15.45 8.13 4.72
N GLN A 11 16.66 7.61 4.93
CA GLN A 11 17.16 6.45 4.21
C GLN A 11 16.35 5.19 4.55
N ALA A 12 16.12 4.92 5.83
CA ALA A 12 15.29 3.80 6.26
C ALA A 12 13.83 3.90 5.75
N GLY A 13 13.28 5.12 5.70
CA GLY A 13 11.96 5.39 5.13
C GLY A 13 11.91 5.10 3.63
N THR A 14 12.95 5.49 2.90
CA THR A 14 13.07 5.26 1.45
C THR A 14 13.21 3.77 1.13
N GLU A 15 14.05 3.05 1.88
CA GLU A 15 14.23 1.60 1.75
C GLU A 15 12.91 0.86 2.02
N SER A 16 12.22 1.25 3.09
CA SER A 16 10.90 0.68 3.44
C SER A 16 9.85 0.98 2.37
N GLY A 17 9.80 2.21 1.87
CA GLY A 17 8.88 2.61 0.80
C GLY A 17 9.14 1.83 -0.50
N SER A 18 10.41 1.60 -0.83
CA SER A 18 10.81 0.83 -2.02
C SER A 18 10.42 -0.65 -1.89
N ALA A 19 10.61 -1.25 -0.71
CA ALA A 19 10.18 -2.61 -0.44
C ALA A 19 8.65 -2.76 -0.54
N LEU A 20 7.88 -1.80 -0.01
CA LEU A 20 6.43 -1.77 -0.10
C LEU A 20 5.93 -1.57 -1.55
N ALA A 21 6.62 -0.74 -2.34
CA ALA A 21 6.28 -0.52 -3.74
C ALA A 21 6.36 -1.82 -4.56
N ASN A 22 7.36 -2.67 -4.29
CA ASN A 22 7.49 -3.98 -4.93
C ASN A 22 6.33 -4.94 -4.59
N LEU A 23 5.68 -4.74 -3.45
CA LEU A 23 4.51 -5.53 -3.02
C LEU A 23 3.20 -5.00 -3.60
N ALA A 24 3.15 -3.75 -4.05
CA ALA A 24 1.90 -3.12 -4.49
C ALA A 24 1.25 -3.83 -5.70
N ILE A 25 2.02 -4.18 -6.73
CA ILE A 25 1.51 -4.86 -7.94
C ILE A 25 0.93 -6.25 -7.62
N PRO A 26 1.66 -7.18 -6.95
CA PRO A 26 1.11 -8.48 -6.62
C PRO A 26 -0.10 -8.37 -5.67
N GLU A 27 -0.11 -7.40 -4.75
CA GLU A 27 -1.25 -7.16 -3.88
C GLU A 27 -2.50 -6.67 -4.61
N LEU A 28 -2.34 -5.79 -5.60
CA LEU A 28 -3.42 -5.38 -6.48
C LEU A 28 -3.97 -6.57 -7.26
N LYS A 29 -3.11 -7.45 -7.80
CA LYS A 29 -3.53 -8.68 -8.50
C LYS A 29 -4.29 -9.63 -7.58
N ASN A 30 -3.79 -9.86 -6.37
CA ASN A 30 -4.44 -10.72 -5.37
C ASN A 30 -5.81 -10.18 -4.97
N THR A 31 -5.90 -8.86 -4.79
CA THR A 31 -7.16 -8.19 -4.46
C THR A 31 -8.13 -8.26 -5.62
N ALA A 32 -7.69 -7.98 -6.85
CA ALA A 32 -8.51 -8.10 -8.06
C ALA A 32 -9.04 -9.53 -8.26
N ALA A 33 -8.18 -10.55 -8.08
CA ALA A 33 -8.58 -11.95 -8.16
C ALA A 33 -9.64 -12.30 -7.09
N CYS A 34 -9.46 -11.85 -5.85
CA CYS A 34 -10.47 -12.06 -4.80
C CYS A 34 -11.82 -11.43 -5.16
N LEU A 35 -11.79 -10.23 -5.75
CA LEU A 35 -12.99 -9.52 -6.18
C LEU A 35 -13.63 -10.10 -7.45
N ASN A 36 -12.97 -11.05 -8.11
CA ASN A 36 -13.27 -11.43 -9.51
C ASN A 36 -13.39 -10.20 -10.40
N PHE A 37 -12.51 -9.21 -10.18
CA PHE A 37 -12.50 -7.97 -10.92
C PHE A 37 -11.82 -8.19 -12.26
N ILE A 38 -12.62 -8.16 -13.33
CA ILE A 38 -12.13 -8.20 -14.71
C ILE A 38 -12.21 -6.77 -15.24
N PRO A 39 -11.09 -6.07 -15.43
CA PRO A 39 -11.10 -4.76 -16.08
C PRO A 39 -11.53 -4.92 -17.53
N ASP A 40 -12.34 -3.99 -18.04
CA ASP A 40 -12.73 -3.99 -19.44
C ASP A 40 -11.51 -3.68 -20.33
N PRO A 41 -11.06 -4.61 -21.19
CA PRO A 41 -9.88 -4.41 -22.04
C PRO A 41 -10.05 -3.31 -23.08
N ALA A 42 -11.29 -2.83 -23.33
CA ALA A 42 -11.55 -1.71 -24.24
C ALA A 42 -11.28 -0.33 -23.60
N THR A 43 -10.87 -0.29 -22.33
CA THR A 43 -10.59 0.96 -21.63
C THR A 43 -9.29 1.57 -22.13
N ASN A 44 -9.39 2.48 -23.10
CA ASN A 44 -8.34 3.47 -23.31
C ASN A 44 -8.23 4.24 -21.96
N LEU A 45 -7.14 4.07 -21.22
CA LEU A 45 -6.99 4.59 -19.86
C LEU A 45 -6.66 6.08 -19.89
N GLY A 46 -7.59 6.89 -20.40
CA GLY A 46 -7.55 8.32 -20.16
C GLY A 46 -7.63 8.61 -18.66
N PRO A 47 -7.14 9.77 -18.20
CA PRO A 47 -7.10 10.11 -16.77
C PRO A 47 -8.44 9.93 -16.07
N GLN A 48 -9.54 10.31 -16.73
CA GLN A 48 -10.89 10.17 -16.18
C GLN A 48 -11.31 8.70 -16.04
N GLN A 49 -11.09 7.89 -17.08
CA GLN A 49 -11.45 6.47 -17.07
C GLN A 49 -10.62 5.66 -16.06
N LEU A 50 -9.36 6.07 -15.82
CA LEU A 50 -8.55 5.49 -14.75
C LEU A 50 -9.15 5.80 -13.37
N VAL A 51 -9.62 7.04 -13.15
CA VAL A 51 -10.28 7.41 -11.88
C VAL A 51 -11.55 6.59 -11.69
N ASP A 52 -12.38 6.45 -12.73
CA ASP A 52 -13.60 5.65 -12.67
C ASP A 52 -13.30 4.17 -12.39
N LEU A 53 -12.26 3.61 -13.03
CA LEU A 53 -11.80 2.24 -12.78
C LEU A 53 -11.37 2.02 -11.32
N ILE A 54 -10.61 2.97 -10.77
CA ILE A 54 -10.18 2.92 -9.36
C ILE A 54 -11.39 3.02 -8.45
N TYR A 55 -12.33 3.91 -8.74
CA TYR A 55 -13.54 4.07 -7.95
C TYR A 55 -14.38 2.78 -7.93
N ASP A 56 -14.61 2.17 -9.08
CA ASP A 56 -15.34 0.90 -9.20
C ASP A 56 -14.65 -0.25 -8.47
N PHE A 57 -13.32 -0.31 -8.57
CA PHE A 57 -12.52 -1.29 -7.86
C PHE A 57 -12.69 -1.16 -6.34
N VAL A 58 -12.57 0.07 -5.83
CA VAL A 58 -12.69 0.37 -4.40
C VAL A 58 -14.12 0.12 -3.90
N GLN A 59 -15.13 0.55 -4.64
CA GLN A 59 -16.54 0.25 -4.36
C GLN A 59 -16.78 -1.25 -4.20
N ARG A 60 -16.34 -2.06 -5.17
CA ARG A 60 -16.48 -3.53 -5.12
C ARG A 60 -15.70 -4.14 -3.97
N LEU A 61 -14.53 -3.59 -3.63
CA LEU A 61 -13.74 -4.02 -2.48
C LEU A 61 -14.52 -3.89 -1.18
N PHE A 62 -15.14 -2.73 -0.94
CA PHE A 62 -15.96 -2.50 0.26
C PHE A 62 -17.21 -3.38 0.31
N GLN A 63 -17.78 -3.75 -0.84
CA GLN A 63 -18.91 -4.69 -0.91
C GLN A 63 -18.51 -6.16 -0.66
N LYS A 64 -17.21 -6.50 -0.73
CA LYS A 64 -16.70 -7.86 -0.53
C LYS A 64 -15.85 -7.93 0.74
N GLN A 65 -16.52 -7.95 1.89
CA GLN A 65 -15.89 -7.91 3.22
C GLN A 65 -14.74 -8.92 3.40
N LYS A 66 -14.87 -10.16 2.89
CA LYS A 66 -13.78 -11.16 2.95
C LYS A 66 -12.53 -10.71 2.20
N CYS A 67 -12.69 -10.12 1.02
CA CYS A 67 -11.58 -9.60 0.23
C CYS A 67 -10.96 -8.37 0.86
N LEU A 68 -11.80 -7.46 1.39
CA LEU A 68 -11.34 -6.30 2.15
C LEU A 68 -10.50 -6.71 3.36
N LEU A 69 -10.98 -7.64 4.19
CA LEU A 69 -10.24 -8.13 5.36
C LEU A 69 -8.93 -8.82 4.96
N ALA A 70 -8.94 -9.60 3.89
CA ALA A 70 -7.74 -10.24 3.38
C ALA A 70 -6.71 -9.21 2.87
N SER A 71 -7.15 -8.17 2.16
CA SER A 71 -6.29 -7.07 1.70
C SER A 71 -5.74 -6.25 2.87
N ILE A 72 -6.56 -5.95 3.88
CA ILE A 72 -6.10 -5.29 5.12
C ILE A 72 -5.04 -6.14 5.82
N GLY A 73 -5.26 -7.45 5.95
CA GLY A 73 -4.30 -8.36 6.57
C GLY A 73 -2.95 -8.39 5.86
N ARG A 74 -2.95 -8.40 4.52
CA ARG A 74 -1.71 -8.36 3.71
C ARG A 74 -1.01 -7.01 3.80
N ILE A 75 -1.76 -5.90 3.75
CA ILE A 75 -1.21 -4.55 3.95
C ILE A 75 -0.60 -4.45 5.35
N HIS A 76 -1.29 -4.90 6.40
CA HIS A 76 -0.74 -4.95 7.75
C HIS A 76 0.56 -5.76 7.80
N GLY A 77 0.58 -6.97 7.25
CA GLY A 77 1.78 -7.81 7.22
C GLY A 77 2.97 -7.18 6.51
N ALA A 78 2.73 -6.38 5.48
CA ALA A 78 3.78 -5.67 4.74
C ALA A 78 4.22 -4.37 5.44
N VAL A 79 3.28 -3.61 6.01
CA VAL A 79 3.52 -2.28 6.59
C VAL A 79 4.05 -2.35 8.01
N LEU A 80 3.63 -3.34 8.82
CA LEU A 80 4.08 -3.46 10.21
C LEU A 80 5.61 -3.57 10.33
N PRO A 81 6.30 -4.45 9.55
CA PRO A 81 7.75 -4.56 9.61
C PRO A 81 8.46 -3.27 9.18
N ALA A 82 7.93 -2.58 8.17
CA ALA A 82 8.45 -1.27 7.74
C ALA A 82 8.34 -0.23 8.86
N LEU A 83 7.18 -0.15 9.54
CA LEU A 83 6.99 0.73 10.69
C LEU A 83 7.86 0.31 11.88
N GLN A 84 8.01 -0.99 12.15
CA GLN A 84 8.90 -1.49 13.21
C GLN A 84 10.35 -1.08 12.95
N GLY A 85 10.87 -1.22 11.73
CA GLY A 85 12.23 -0.80 11.38
C GLY A 85 12.46 0.70 11.59
N LEU A 86 11.46 1.54 11.31
CA LEU A 86 11.50 2.97 11.62
C LEU A 86 11.45 3.24 13.12
N ASN A 87 10.65 2.47 13.87
CA ASN A 87 10.54 2.60 15.32
C ASN A 87 11.84 2.20 16.03
N ASP A 88 12.46 1.09 15.62
CA ASP A 88 13.72 0.59 16.15
C ASP A 88 14.85 1.59 15.92
N LYS A 89 14.83 2.28 14.78
CA LYS A 89 15.74 3.39 14.46
C LYS A 89 15.35 4.71 15.14
N LYS A 90 14.28 4.74 15.94
CA LYS A 90 13.74 5.92 16.65
C LYS A 90 13.40 7.07 15.71
N CYS A 91 12.86 6.73 14.54
CA CYS A 91 12.49 7.68 13.49
C CYS A 91 11.13 8.33 13.70
N PHE A 92 10.32 7.83 14.64
CA PHE A 92 9.11 8.50 15.06
C PHE A 92 9.42 9.54 16.13
N PRO A 93 8.88 10.77 16.01
CA PRO A 93 8.94 11.72 17.11
C PRO A 93 8.24 11.12 18.33
N ARG A 94 8.95 11.02 19.45
CA ARG A 94 8.30 10.77 20.74
C ARG A 94 7.48 12.01 21.08
N TYR A 95 6.17 11.93 20.86
CA TYR A 95 5.26 12.81 21.60
C TYR A 95 5.34 12.37 23.07
N GLY A 96 5.96 13.21 23.88
CA GLY A 96 6.02 13.11 25.34
C GLY A 96 5.68 14.47 25.90
#